data_AF-A0A532TDM4-F1
#
_entry.id   AF-A0A532TDM4-F1
#
_cell.length_a   1.000
_cell.length_b   1.000
_cell.length_c   1.000
_cell.angle_alpha   90.00
_cell.angle_beta   90.00
_cell.angle_gamma   90.00
#
_symmetry.space_group_name_H-M   'P 1'
#
loop_
_entity.id
_entity.type
_entity.pdbx_description
1 polymer ?
#
loop_
_entity_poly.entity_id
_entity_poly.type
_entity_poly.pdbx_seq_one_letter_code
_entity_poly.pdbx_strand_id
1 'polypeptide(L)'
;MLEEEITNKIEDKDVYKTEIAKRYTIFLAQYPEIFSDLIHGSNFDFAIYDSFGAYDDESPVDIFNVLCNGHEIEIKPGNAVNADLELALSIKAIEKLIKTKTKVEYTKLFGYFYNEPDEEKGWIDFVLHKRTQTLIDMGYGRFAKTAGILEDENDA
;
A
#
# COMPACT_ATOMS: atom_id res chain seq x y z
N MET A 1 -4.71 -1.89 -26.38
CA MET A 1 -4.02 -3.14 -26.00
C MET A 1 -3.61 -3.19 -24.51
N LEU A 2 -3.43 -2.06 -23.80
CA LEU A 2 -3.14 -2.08 -22.35
C LEU A 2 -4.33 -2.43 -21.44
N GLU A 3 -5.57 -2.16 -21.86
CA GLU A 3 -6.76 -2.38 -21.02
C GLU A 3 -7.08 -3.86 -20.77
N GLU A 4 -6.78 -4.75 -21.72
CA GLU A 4 -7.07 -6.19 -21.59
C GLU A 4 -6.09 -6.90 -20.65
N GLU A 5 -4.81 -6.52 -20.62
CA GLU A 5 -3.82 -7.15 -19.72
C GLU A 5 -3.96 -6.71 -18.26
N ILE A 6 -4.33 -5.45 -17.99
CA ILE A 6 -4.58 -4.96 -16.62
C ILE A 6 -5.77 -5.70 -15.99
N THR A 7 -6.69 -6.19 -16.82
CA THR A 7 -7.92 -6.85 -16.36
C THR A 7 -7.65 -8.25 -15.78
N ASN A 8 -6.52 -8.89 -16.11
CA ASN A 8 -6.15 -10.19 -15.52
C ASN A 8 -5.57 -10.09 -14.10
N LYS A 9 -5.27 -8.89 -13.58
CA LYS A 9 -4.64 -8.69 -12.25
C LYS A 9 -5.59 -8.23 -11.14
N ILE A 10 -6.82 -7.82 -11.50
CA ILE A 10 -7.83 -7.35 -10.56
C ILE A 10 -9.03 -8.29 -10.70
N GLU A 11 -9.26 -9.15 -9.71
CA GLU A 11 -10.25 -10.23 -9.82
C GLU A 11 -11.71 -9.73 -9.93
N ASP A 12 -12.04 -8.53 -9.44
CA ASP A 12 -13.40 -7.98 -9.63
C ASP A 12 -13.47 -6.45 -9.40
N LYS A 13 -13.64 -5.67 -10.47
CA LYS A 13 -13.60 -4.19 -10.43
C LYS A 13 -14.87 -3.52 -9.88
N ASP A 14 -15.96 -4.26 -9.73
CA ASP A 14 -17.26 -3.75 -9.29
C ASP A 14 -17.54 -3.99 -7.79
N VAL A 15 -16.57 -4.56 -7.08
CA VAL A 15 -16.68 -4.89 -5.64
C VAL A 15 -16.12 -3.78 -4.74
N TYR A 16 -15.30 -2.88 -5.27
CA TYR A 16 -14.77 -1.73 -4.51
C TYR A 16 -15.91 -0.79 -4.11
N LYS A 17 -15.96 -0.42 -2.83
CA LYS A 17 -17.01 0.46 -2.28
C LYS A 17 -16.82 1.91 -2.72
N THR A 18 -15.59 2.29 -3.07
CA THR A 18 -15.20 3.65 -3.40
C THR A 18 -14.44 3.74 -4.72
N GLU A 19 -14.66 4.83 -5.46
CA GLU A 19 -13.93 5.09 -6.71
C GLU A 19 -12.43 5.32 -6.46
N ILE A 20 -12.06 5.84 -5.28
CA ILE A 20 -10.65 6.06 -4.93
C ILE A 20 -9.90 4.73 -4.76
N ALA A 21 -10.51 3.72 -4.14
CA ALA A 21 -9.93 2.38 -4.06
C ALA A 21 -9.71 1.78 -5.45
N LYS A 22 -10.74 1.83 -6.31
CA LYS A 22 -10.66 1.34 -7.69
C LYS A 22 -9.55 2.01 -8.50
N ARG A 23 -9.44 3.34 -8.42
CA ARG A 23 -8.35 4.08 -9.09
C ARG A 23 -6.98 3.71 -8.54
N TYR A 24 -6.89 3.50 -7.23
CA TYR A 24 -5.63 3.15 -6.59
C TYR A 24 -5.17 1.74 -6.96
N THR A 25 -6.06 0.75 -6.96
CA THR A 25 -5.73 -0.62 -7.36
C THR A 25 -5.34 -0.70 -8.84
N ILE A 26 -6.01 0.06 -9.71
CA ILE A 26 -5.61 0.20 -11.13
C ILE A 26 -4.20 0.79 -11.24
N PHE A 27 -3.90 1.84 -10.47
CA PHE A 27 -2.56 2.43 -10.44
C PHE A 27 -1.51 1.40 -9.97
N LEU A 28 -1.73 0.74 -8.83
CA LEU A 28 -0.78 -0.25 -8.30
C LEU A 28 -0.54 -1.41 -9.28
N ALA A 29 -1.57 -1.88 -9.98
CA ALA A 29 -1.44 -2.92 -11.00
C ALA A 29 -0.58 -2.52 -12.21
N GLN A 30 -0.47 -1.22 -12.51
CA GLN A 30 0.40 -0.67 -13.56
C GLN A 30 1.87 -0.55 -13.11
N TYR A 31 2.12 -0.51 -11.81
CA TYR A 31 3.45 -0.32 -11.21
C TYR A 31 3.82 -1.45 -10.23
N PRO A 32 3.82 -2.73 -10.64
CA PRO A 32 4.14 -3.85 -9.75
C PRO A 32 5.55 -3.78 -9.16
N GLU A 33 6.48 -3.04 -9.80
CA GLU A 33 7.82 -2.81 -9.29
C GLU A 33 7.88 -2.08 -7.95
N ILE A 34 6.79 -1.40 -7.53
CA ILE A 34 6.65 -0.83 -6.18
C ILE A 34 6.89 -1.91 -5.12
N PHE A 35 6.48 -3.16 -5.43
CA PHE A 35 6.55 -4.31 -4.54
C PHE A 35 7.76 -5.21 -4.78
N SER A 36 8.69 -4.82 -5.66
CA SER A 36 9.81 -5.68 -6.09
C SER A 36 10.76 -6.09 -4.95
N ASP A 37 10.71 -5.38 -3.82
CA ASP A 37 11.54 -5.66 -2.66
C ASP A 37 10.95 -6.75 -1.75
N LEU A 38 9.66 -7.08 -1.93
CA LEU A 38 8.94 -8.07 -1.12
C LEU A 38 9.18 -9.49 -1.63
N ILE A 39 9.20 -10.45 -0.71
CA ILE A 39 9.33 -11.87 -1.07
C ILE A 39 8.01 -12.44 -1.63
N HIS A 40 8.11 -13.59 -2.30
CA HIS A 40 6.94 -14.35 -2.72
C HIS A 40 6.08 -14.77 -1.51
N GLY A 41 4.76 -14.56 -1.61
CA GLY A 41 3.79 -14.87 -0.57
C GLY A 41 3.55 -13.75 0.43
N SER A 42 4.23 -12.60 0.31
CA SER A 42 3.89 -11.40 1.09
C SER A 42 2.45 -10.98 0.77
N ASN A 43 1.64 -10.77 1.81
CA ASN A 43 0.21 -10.54 1.71
C ASN A 43 -0.21 -9.49 2.72
N PHE A 44 -0.77 -8.36 2.29
CA PHE A 44 -1.02 -7.23 3.17
C PHE A 44 -2.22 -6.42 2.73
N ASP A 45 -2.83 -5.75 3.70
CA ASP A 45 -4.05 -4.98 3.52
C ASP A 45 -3.73 -3.50 3.24
N PHE A 46 -4.60 -2.87 2.46
CA PHE A 46 -4.72 -1.42 2.31
C PHE A 46 -6.09 -1.02 2.82
N ALA A 47 -6.14 -0.32 3.94
CA ALA A 47 -7.36 0.23 4.51
C ALA A 47 -7.41 1.74 4.23
N ILE A 48 -8.50 2.19 3.61
CA ILE A 48 -8.68 3.58 3.20
C ILE A 48 -9.59 4.29 4.18
N TYR A 49 -9.13 5.43 4.71
CA TYR A 49 -9.85 6.23 5.69
C TYR A 49 -10.13 7.64 5.13
N ASP A 50 -11.29 8.20 5.48
CA ASP A 50 -11.68 9.55 5.07
C ASP A 50 -11.23 10.65 6.06
N SER A 51 -10.87 10.27 7.28
CA SER A 51 -10.53 11.15 8.40
C SER A 51 -9.71 10.42 9.47
N PHE A 52 -9.10 11.16 10.39
CA PHE A 52 -8.47 10.55 11.58
C PHE A 52 -9.50 9.94 12.53
N GLY A 53 -10.69 10.54 12.66
CA GLY A 53 -11.76 9.96 13.47
C GLY A 53 -12.18 8.57 13.00
N ALA A 54 -12.33 8.37 11.68
CA ALA A 54 -12.61 7.05 11.11
C ALA A 54 -11.46 6.06 11.31
N TYR A 55 -10.21 6.54 11.39
CA TYR A 55 -9.06 5.71 11.70
C TYR A 55 -9.06 5.26 13.16
N ASP A 56 -9.30 6.19 14.09
CA ASP A 56 -9.41 5.90 15.53
C ASP A 56 -10.57 4.92 15.84
N ASP A 57 -11.67 5.01 15.08
CA ASP A 57 -12.83 4.13 15.19
C ASP A 57 -12.67 2.80 14.41
N GLU A 58 -11.51 2.55 13.78
CA GLU A 58 -11.22 1.37 12.94
C GLU A 58 -12.29 1.13 11.86
N SER A 59 -12.80 2.22 11.26
CA SER A 59 -13.90 2.20 10.29
C SER A 59 -13.46 2.66 8.89
N PRO A 60 -12.68 1.87 8.15
CA PRO A 60 -12.25 2.24 6.81
C PRO A 60 -13.44 2.28 5.84
N VAL A 61 -13.39 3.24 4.91
CA VAL A 61 -14.41 3.38 3.85
C VAL A 61 -14.27 2.29 2.80
N ASP A 62 -13.06 1.75 2.63
CA ASP A 62 -12.77 0.64 1.73
C ASP A 62 -11.51 -0.11 2.16
N ILE A 63 -11.44 -1.40 1.81
CA ILE A 63 -10.28 -2.25 2.07
C ILE A 63 -10.01 -3.11 0.84
N PHE A 64 -8.74 -3.30 0.51
CA PHE A 64 -8.30 -4.30 -0.45
C PHE A 64 -6.96 -4.90 0.01
N ASN A 65 -6.59 -6.06 -0.54
CA ASN A 65 -5.33 -6.71 -0.25
C ASN A 65 -4.48 -6.89 -1.50
N VAL A 66 -3.17 -6.98 -1.27
CA VAL A 66 -2.16 -7.27 -2.29
C VAL A 66 -1.39 -8.50 -1.89
N LEU A 67 -1.39 -9.50 -2.78
CA LEU A 67 -0.54 -10.70 -2.68
C LEU A 67 0.60 -10.60 -3.69
N CYS A 68 1.83 -10.71 -3.22
CA CYS A 68 3.03 -10.73 -4.06
C CYS A 68 3.35 -12.15 -4.53
N ASN A 69 3.18 -12.40 -5.83
CA ASN A 69 3.45 -13.69 -6.47
C ASN A 69 4.81 -13.70 -7.17
N GLY A 70 5.86 -13.21 -6.49
CA GLY A 70 7.20 -13.05 -7.07
C GLY A 70 7.34 -11.73 -7.83
N HIS A 71 7.39 -11.75 -9.16
CA HIS A 71 7.49 -10.54 -9.99
C HIS A 71 6.13 -9.89 -10.31
N GLU A 72 5.04 -10.54 -9.91
CA GLU A 72 3.69 -10.10 -10.15
C GLU A 72 2.96 -9.86 -8.84
N ILE A 73 1.88 -9.10 -8.92
CA ILE A 73 0.97 -8.86 -7.81
C ILE A 73 -0.44 -9.25 -8.22
N GLU A 74 -1.19 -9.69 -7.23
CA GLU A 74 -2.62 -9.95 -7.33
C GLU A 74 -3.32 -9.02 -6.33
N ILE A 75 -4.34 -8.30 -6.80
CA ILE A 75 -5.07 -7.33 -5.97
C ILE A 75 -6.52 -7.77 -5.85
N LYS A 76 -7.01 -7.93 -4.62
CA LYS A 76 -8.38 -8.37 -4.33
C LYS A 76 -9.10 -7.41 -3.39
N PRO A 77 -10.40 -7.18 -3.59
CA PRO A 77 -11.21 -6.43 -2.64
C PRO A 77 -11.32 -7.17 -1.29
N GLY A 78 -11.44 -6.42 -0.19
CA GLY A 78 -11.51 -6.93 1.17
C GLY A 78 -10.15 -7.28 1.79
N ASN A 79 -10.19 -7.82 3.00
CA ASN A 79 -8.99 -8.20 3.75
C ASN A 79 -8.37 -9.50 3.26
N ALA A 80 -7.05 -9.57 3.37
CA ALA A 80 -6.25 -10.75 3.21
C ALA A 80 -6.50 -11.77 4.33
N VAL A 81 -6.44 -13.05 3.97
CA VAL A 81 -6.35 -14.13 4.97
C VAL A 81 -4.93 -14.12 5.56
N ASN A 82 -4.82 -13.81 6.85
CA ASN A 82 -3.54 -13.68 7.58
C ASN A 82 -2.58 -12.64 6.98
N ALA A 83 -3.06 -11.40 6.84
CA ALA A 83 -2.23 -10.28 6.41
C ALA A 83 -0.96 -10.13 7.28
N ASP A 84 0.16 -9.78 6.65
CA ASP A 84 1.45 -9.49 7.27
C ASP A 84 1.41 -8.18 8.06
N LEU A 85 0.77 -7.19 7.44
CA LEU A 85 0.49 -5.86 7.96
C LEU A 85 -0.73 -5.28 7.24
N GLU A 86 -1.26 -4.20 7.78
CA GLU A 86 -2.18 -3.29 7.11
C GLU A 86 -1.51 -1.92 6.92
N LEU A 87 -1.68 -1.35 5.73
CA LEU A 87 -1.40 0.04 5.41
C LEU A 87 -2.69 0.83 5.59
N ALA A 88 -2.75 1.67 6.61
CA ALA A 88 -3.83 2.62 6.78
C ALA A 88 -3.49 3.90 6.00
N LEU A 89 -4.36 4.33 5.07
CA LEU A 89 -4.10 5.50 4.23
C LEU A 89 -5.30 6.43 4.20
N SER A 90 -5.02 7.72 4.31
CA SER A 90 -6.01 8.74 3.99
C SER A 90 -6.32 8.78 2.49
N ILE A 91 -7.57 9.13 2.14
CA ILE A 91 -7.95 9.45 0.75
C ILE A 91 -7.02 10.51 0.14
N LYS A 92 -6.61 11.53 0.93
CA LYS A 92 -5.74 12.61 0.49
C LYS A 92 -4.33 12.15 0.10
N ALA A 93 -3.77 11.17 0.81
CA ALA A 93 -2.51 10.55 0.44
C ALA A 93 -2.66 9.82 -0.89
N ILE A 94 -3.70 9.00 -1.05
CA ILE A 94 -3.95 8.21 -2.27
C ILE A 94 -4.12 9.12 -3.49
N GLU A 95 -4.92 10.20 -3.37
CA GLU A 95 -5.14 11.17 -4.46
C GLU A 95 -3.84 11.78 -5.00
N LYS A 96 -2.79 11.83 -4.19
CA LYS A 96 -1.45 12.33 -4.56
C LYS A 96 -0.54 11.21 -5.04
N LEU A 97 -0.56 10.04 -4.39
CA LEU A 97 0.23 8.87 -4.79
C LEU A 97 -0.08 8.42 -6.22
N ILE A 98 -1.35 8.35 -6.60
CA ILE A 98 -1.78 7.92 -7.96
C ILE A 98 -1.39 8.89 -9.08
N LYS A 99 -0.84 10.07 -8.76
CA LYS A 99 -0.35 11.05 -9.74
C LYS A 99 1.15 10.92 -10.01
N THR A 100 1.86 10.10 -9.24
CA THR A 100 3.29 9.82 -9.45
C THR A 100 3.48 9.00 -10.72
N LYS A 101 4.69 9.06 -11.31
CA LYS A 101 4.98 8.41 -12.60
C LYS A 101 6.07 7.34 -12.49
N THR A 102 6.74 7.27 -11.34
CA THR A 102 7.87 6.36 -11.12
C THR A 102 7.80 5.76 -9.71
N LYS A 103 8.38 4.57 -9.53
CA LYS A 103 8.57 3.94 -8.21
C LYS A 103 9.24 4.89 -7.21
N VAL A 104 10.26 5.63 -7.64
CA VAL A 104 11.04 6.51 -6.76
C VAL A 104 10.19 7.68 -6.26
N GLU A 105 9.41 8.32 -7.14
CA GLU A 105 8.48 9.38 -6.75
C GLU A 105 7.41 8.85 -5.80
N TYR A 106 6.81 7.71 -6.11
CA TYR A 106 5.83 7.05 -5.26
C TYR A 106 6.41 6.78 -3.87
N THR A 107 7.58 6.16 -3.80
CA THR A 107 8.19 5.72 -2.53
C THR A 107 8.58 6.90 -1.65
N LYS A 108 9.12 7.98 -2.24
CA LYS A 108 9.43 9.22 -1.49
C LYS A 108 8.17 9.89 -0.95
N LEU A 109 7.12 9.97 -1.77
CA LEU A 109 5.86 10.59 -1.36
C LEU A 109 5.13 9.74 -0.31
N PHE A 110 5.20 8.42 -0.43
CA PHE A 110 4.71 7.48 0.58
C PHE A 110 5.40 7.72 1.92
N GLY A 111 6.74 7.76 1.93
CA GLY A 111 7.51 8.04 3.15
C GLY A 111 7.22 9.41 3.76
N TYR A 112 7.02 10.43 2.92
CA TYR A 112 6.59 11.76 3.38
C TYR A 112 5.27 11.70 4.18
N PHE A 113 4.25 11.02 3.67
CA PHE A 113 2.96 10.91 4.37
C PHE A 113 3.02 10.09 5.66
N TYR A 114 3.98 9.17 5.77
CA TYR A 114 4.22 8.44 7.01
C TYR A 114 4.98 9.29 8.04
N ASN A 115 6.03 10.01 7.61
CA ASN A 115 6.88 10.78 8.49
C ASN A 115 6.26 12.12 8.93
N GLU A 116 5.43 12.73 8.06
CA GLU A 116 4.73 14.00 8.31
C GLU A 116 3.21 13.84 8.10
N PRO A 117 2.51 13.06 8.95
CA PRO A 117 1.08 12.84 8.81
C PRO A 117 0.30 14.13 9.07
N ASP A 118 -0.65 14.45 8.19
CA ASP A 118 -1.46 15.66 8.25
C ASP A 118 -2.85 15.38 7.66
N GLU A 119 -3.90 15.90 8.29
CA GLU A 119 -5.29 15.60 7.91
C GLU A 119 -5.65 16.16 6.52
N GLU A 120 -5.15 17.36 6.21
CA GLU A 120 -5.46 18.05 4.95
C GLU A 120 -4.54 17.59 3.82
N LYS A 121 -3.26 17.32 4.14
CA LYS A 121 -2.26 16.90 3.17
C LYS A 121 -2.26 15.39 2.95
N GLY A 122 -2.75 14.61 3.90
CA GLY A 122 -2.76 13.17 3.87
C GLY A 122 -1.70 12.56 4.77
N TRP A 123 -1.98 11.33 5.17
CA TRP A 123 -1.19 10.52 6.08
C TRP A 123 -1.25 9.05 5.67
N ILE A 124 -0.26 8.29 6.16
CA ILE A 124 -0.16 6.83 6.07
C ILE A 124 0.31 6.31 7.43
N ASP A 125 -0.21 5.17 7.87
CA ASP A 125 0.28 4.44 9.03
C ASP A 125 0.39 2.93 8.77
N PHE A 126 1.19 2.23 9.58
CA PHE A 126 1.36 0.77 9.53
C PHE A 126 0.75 0.10 10.77
N VAL A 127 -0.18 -0.81 10.54
CA VAL A 127 -0.67 -1.73 11.58
C VAL A 127 -0.01 -3.09 11.37
N LEU A 128 0.89 -3.48 12.27
CA LEU A 128 1.69 -4.69 12.12
C LEU A 128 0.97 -5.92 12.68
N HIS A 129 0.79 -6.95 11.86
CA HIS A 129 0.23 -8.24 12.32
C HIS A 129 1.32 -9.29 12.56
N LYS A 130 2.51 -9.07 12.00
CA LYS A 130 3.73 -9.85 12.26
C LYS A 130 4.77 -9.02 13.00
N ARG A 131 5.73 -9.70 13.63
CA ARG A 131 6.85 -9.06 14.31
C ARG A 131 7.70 -8.28 13.30
N THR A 132 8.21 -7.12 13.70
CA THR A 132 9.03 -6.23 12.87
C THR A 132 10.20 -6.95 12.20
N GLN A 133 10.93 -7.80 12.94
CA GLN A 133 12.04 -8.59 12.36
C GLN A 133 11.56 -9.50 11.22
N THR A 134 10.42 -10.16 11.39
CA THR A 134 9.83 -11.00 10.35
C THR A 134 9.48 -10.18 9.11
N LEU A 135 8.93 -8.97 9.28
CA LEU A 135 8.63 -8.07 8.17
C LEU A 135 9.89 -7.58 7.44
N ILE A 136 10.96 -7.28 8.19
CA ILE A 136 12.27 -6.94 7.61
C ILE A 136 12.79 -8.09 6.74
N ASP A 137 12.75 -9.32 7.26
CA ASP A 137 13.20 -10.52 6.55
C ASP A 137 12.35 -10.79 5.29
N MET A 138 11.06 -10.41 5.31
CA MET A 138 10.12 -10.49 4.19
C MET A 138 10.30 -9.35 3.15
N GLY A 139 11.24 -8.43 3.37
CA GLY A 139 11.59 -7.37 2.43
C GLY A 139 10.94 -6.02 2.68
N TYR A 140 9.98 -5.92 3.61
CA TYR A 140 9.35 -4.65 3.97
C TYR A 140 10.36 -3.63 4.52
N GLY A 141 11.44 -4.11 5.17
CA GLY A 141 12.51 -3.25 5.64
C GLY A 141 13.22 -2.48 4.52
N ARG A 142 13.46 -3.11 3.36
CA ARG A 142 14.08 -2.43 2.20
C ARG A 142 13.17 -1.35 1.61
N PHE A 143 11.87 -1.64 1.53
CA PHE A 143 10.88 -0.66 1.11
C PHE A 143 10.85 0.54 2.06
N ALA A 144 10.72 0.29 3.36
CA ALA A 144 10.69 1.32 4.39
C ALA A 144 11.97 2.18 4.41
N LYS A 145 13.14 1.58 4.22
CA LYS A 145 14.41 2.32 4.06
C LYS A 145 14.41 3.22 2.82
N THR A 146 13.96 2.69 1.68
CA THR A 146 13.87 3.47 0.43
C THR A 146 12.88 4.63 0.57
N ALA A 147 11.82 4.45 1.36
CA ALA A 147 10.86 5.49 1.72
C ALA A 147 11.40 6.50 2.75
N GLY A 148 12.55 6.24 3.38
CA GLY A 148 13.07 7.08 4.47
C GLY A 148 12.27 6.96 5.77
N ILE A 149 11.60 5.81 5.98
CA ILE A 149 10.82 5.47 7.17
C ILE A 149 11.68 4.78 8.22
N LEU A 150 12.60 3.92 7.76
CA LEU A 150 13.61 3.28 8.59
C LEU A 150 14.98 3.88 8.25
N GLU A 151 15.73 4.27 9.27
CA GLU A 151 17.12 4.66 9.12
C GLU A 151 18.00 3.43 8.82
N ASP A 152 19.12 3.64 8.13
CA ASP A 152 20.09 2.57 7.94
C ASP A 152 20.83 2.32 9.27
N GLU A 153 20.75 1.10 9.80
CA GLU A 153 21.52 0.65 10.99
C GLU A 153 23.06 0.71 10.81
N ASN A 154 23.58 1.33 9.75
CA ASN A 154 25.01 1.47 9.48
C ASN A 154 25.64 2.79 9.97
N ASP A 155 24.89 3.65 10.66
CA ASP A 155 25.42 4.87 11.30
C ASP A 155 25.52 4.72 12.84
N ALA A 156 26.16 3.64 13.31
CA ALA A 156 26.55 3.44 14.71
C ALA A 156 28.07 3.19 14.86
#